data_AF-A0A7Y5HFH3-F1
#
_entry.id   AF-A0A7Y5HFH3-F1
#
_cell.length_a   1.000
_cell.length_b   1.000
_cell.length_c   1.000
_cell.angle_alpha   90.00
_cell.angle_beta   90.00
_cell.angle_gamma   90.00
#
_symmetry.space_group_name_H-M   'P 1'
#
loop_
_entity.id
_entity.type
_entity.pdbx_description
1 polymer ?
#
loop_
_entity_poly.entity_id
_entity_poly.type
_entity_poly.pdbx_seq_one_letter_code
_entity_poly.pdbx_strand_id
1 'polypeptide(L)'
;MAPSAVRSLADDLWEFQLREAPSWATFVGDTRWNDRLEERGPAARERRLSAAKAFLSRAEAVPAAGLDEEDGITLAVLRRVLAETVESFRHRAWEWDFNQLSGLHVELQDLLAFHPVDTEKGVEDLLARLEAAPRAFAELRGDLEDGMRSGRVLPRVAHAR
;
A
#
# COMPACT_ATOMS: atom_id res chain seq x y z
N MET A 1 2.76 3.45 30.89
CA MET A 1 1.99 2.18 30.75
C MET A 1 2.52 1.43 29.55
N ALA A 2 2.59 0.10 29.60
CA ALA A 2 2.87 -0.69 28.41
C ALA A 2 1.72 -0.51 27.40
N PRO A 3 2.01 -0.49 26.08
CA PRO A 3 0.95 -0.42 25.07
C PRO A 3 0.00 -1.61 25.20
N SER A 4 -1.29 -1.38 24.96
CA SER A 4 -2.29 -2.45 24.91
C SER A 4 -1.99 -3.40 23.73
N ALA A 5 -2.53 -4.61 23.78
CA ALA A 5 -2.38 -5.55 22.67
C ALA A 5 -2.98 -5.00 21.36
N VAL A 6 -4.05 -4.20 21.45
CA VAL A 6 -4.67 -3.52 20.30
C VAL A 6 -3.72 -2.47 19.73
N ARG A 7 -3.12 -1.63 20.58
CA ARG A 7 -2.17 -0.61 20.15
C ARG A 7 -0.93 -1.21 19.51
N SER A 8 -0.34 -2.24 20.12
CA SER A 8 0.80 -2.95 19.52
C SER A 8 0.46 -3.59 18.17
N LEU A 9 -0.76 -4.10 18.00
CA LEU A 9 -1.22 -4.61 16.70
C LEU A 9 -1.37 -3.48 15.66
N ALA A 10 -1.90 -2.33 16.05
CA ALA A 10 -2.02 -1.16 15.19
C ALA A 10 -0.65 -0.64 14.76
N ASP A 11 0.30 -0.53 15.71
CA ASP A 11 1.68 -0.10 15.45
C ASP A 11 2.38 -1.06 14.47
N ASP A 12 2.26 -2.38 14.67
CA ASP A 12 2.83 -3.37 13.76
C ASP A 12 2.24 -3.29 12.35
N LEU A 13 0.93 -3.07 12.23
CA LEU A 13 0.25 -2.91 10.95
C LEU A 13 0.73 -1.63 10.24
N TRP A 14 0.86 -0.53 10.99
CA TRP A 14 1.36 0.74 10.48
C TRP A 14 2.78 0.61 9.93
N GLU A 15 3.68 0.00 10.68
CA GLU A 15 5.07 -0.26 10.23
C GLU A 15 5.10 -1.15 8.98
N PHE A 16 4.23 -2.16 8.91
CA PHE A 16 4.10 -2.98 7.72
C PHE A 16 3.63 -2.16 6.50
N GLN A 17 2.62 -1.31 6.67
CA GLN A 17 2.09 -0.45 5.60
C GLN A 17 3.13 0.53 5.09
N LEU A 18 3.87 1.21 5.98
CA LEU A 18 4.94 2.14 5.59
C LEU A 18 6.04 1.46 4.78
N ARG A 19 6.41 0.23 5.14
CA ARG A 19 7.42 -0.54 4.40
C ARG A 19 6.93 -1.00 3.03
N GLU A 20 5.67 -1.39 2.92
CA GLU A 20 5.07 -1.86 1.66
C GLU A 20 4.65 -0.73 0.71
N ALA A 21 4.48 0.49 1.24
CA ALA A 21 4.13 1.71 0.51
C ALA A 21 5.17 2.84 0.72
N PRO A 22 6.39 2.74 0.15
CA PRO A 22 7.46 3.72 0.36
C PRO A 22 7.11 5.16 -0.03
N SER A 23 6.31 5.38 -1.08
CA SER A 23 5.88 6.72 -1.47
C SER A 23 4.91 7.32 -0.45
N TRP A 24 4.02 6.50 0.12
CA TRP A 24 3.15 6.89 1.23
C TRP A 24 3.95 7.21 2.49
N ALA A 25 4.98 6.42 2.80
CA ALA A 25 5.89 6.71 3.90
C ALA A 25 6.52 8.11 3.76
N THR A 26 7.02 8.44 2.56
CA THR A 26 7.51 9.80 2.27
C THR A 26 6.43 10.86 2.48
N PHE A 27 5.21 10.63 1.98
CA PHE A 27 4.11 11.58 2.08
C PHE A 27 3.74 11.91 3.53
N VAL A 28 3.78 10.93 4.44
CA VAL A 28 3.52 11.14 5.87
C VAL A 28 4.75 11.60 6.67
N GLY A 29 5.88 11.87 5.99
CA GLY A 29 7.10 12.39 6.60
C GLY A 29 8.10 11.33 7.10
N ASP A 30 7.88 10.06 6.80
CA ASP A 30 8.79 8.97 7.13
C ASP A 30 9.76 8.71 5.97
N THR A 31 11.04 9.01 6.19
CA THR A 31 12.08 8.96 5.16
C THR A 31 12.85 7.65 5.13
N ARG A 32 12.51 6.65 5.96
CA ARG A 32 13.26 5.38 6.09
C ARG A 32 13.33 4.56 4.79
N TRP A 33 12.40 4.77 3.86
CA TRP A 33 12.27 4.03 2.59
C TRP A 33 12.30 4.94 1.36
N ASN A 34 12.91 6.13 1.48
CA ASN A 34 12.94 7.14 0.42
C ASN A 34 13.69 6.69 -0.85
N ASP A 35 14.52 5.66 -0.77
CA ASP A 35 15.27 5.05 -1.87
C ASP A 35 14.45 4.09 -2.75
N ARG A 36 13.17 3.85 -2.41
CA ARG A 36 12.36 2.77 -3.01
C ARG A 36 11.05 3.27 -3.61
N LEU A 37 10.61 2.55 -4.64
CA LEU A 37 9.22 2.56 -5.13
C LEU A 37 8.52 1.27 -4.70
N GLU A 38 7.18 1.30 -4.67
CA GLU A 38 6.33 0.15 -4.38
C GLU A 38 6.58 -0.98 -5.38
N GLU A 39 6.77 -2.19 -4.86
CA GLU A 39 6.76 -3.39 -5.68
C GLU A 39 5.33 -3.73 -6.13
N ARG A 40 5.19 -4.16 -7.39
CA ARG A 40 3.95 -4.65 -7.99
C ARG A 40 4.11 -6.09 -8.47
N GLY A 41 3.05 -6.65 -9.05
CA GLY A 41 3.06 -8.03 -9.54
C GLY A 41 2.73 -9.10 -8.50
N PRO A 42 2.71 -10.39 -8.93
CA PRO A 42 2.14 -11.49 -8.14
C PRO A 42 2.81 -11.72 -6.79
N ALA A 43 4.13 -11.60 -6.71
CA ALA A 43 4.88 -11.83 -5.47
C ALA A 43 4.54 -10.77 -4.40
N ALA A 44 4.48 -9.50 -4.79
CA ALA A 44 4.09 -8.41 -3.90
C ALA A 44 2.65 -8.58 -3.42
N ARG A 45 1.73 -8.97 -4.32
CA ARG A 45 0.33 -9.27 -3.97
C ARG A 45 0.22 -10.40 -2.96
N GLU A 46 0.91 -11.51 -3.18
CA GLU A 46 0.85 -12.65 -2.27
C GLU A 46 1.39 -12.29 -0.88
N ARG A 47 2.51 -11.55 -0.80
CA ARG A 47 3.04 -11.06 0.48
C ARG A 47 2.03 -10.18 1.21
N ARG A 48 1.43 -9.20 0.52
CA ARG A 48 0.44 -8.28 1.11
C ARG A 48 -0.82 -9.02 1.56
N LEU A 49 -1.32 -9.97 0.77
CA LEU A 49 -2.49 -10.77 1.13
C LEU A 49 -2.20 -11.67 2.34
N SER A 50 -1.04 -12.33 2.35
CA SER A 50 -0.63 -13.18 3.47
C SER A 50 -0.48 -12.37 4.76
N ALA A 51 0.15 -11.20 4.69
CA ALA A 51 0.26 -10.29 5.82
C ALA A 51 -1.12 -9.80 6.31
N ALA A 52 -2.01 -9.38 5.40
CA ALA A 52 -3.36 -8.93 5.76
C ALA A 52 -4.15 -10.04 6.48
N LYS A 53 -4.06 -11.30 6.01
CA LYS A 53 -4.67 -12.46 6.69
C LYS A 53 -4.06 -12.69 8.07
N ALA A 54 -2.73 -12.59 8.20
CA ALA A 54 -2.06 -12.75 9.48
C ALA A 54 -2.47 -11.65 10.49
N PHE A 55 -2.52 -10.39 10.07
CA PHE A 55 -3.00 -9.29 10.90
C PHE A 55 -4.47 -9.45 11.28
N LEU A 56 -5.33 -9.89 10.35
CA LEU A 56 -6.74 -10.14 10.64
C LEU A 56 -6.89 -11.22 11.71
N SER A 57 -6.17 -12.34 11.57
CA SER A 57 -6.20 -13.43 12.56
C SER A 57 -5.73 -12.94 13.94
N ARG A 58 -4.68 -12.11 14.00
CA ARG A 58 -4.24 -11.48 15.25
C ARG A 58 -5.32 -10.57 15.84
N ALA A 59 -5.98 -9.76 15.03
CA ALA A 59 -7.08 -8.89 15.46
C ALA A 59 -8.29 -9.69 15.98
N GLU A 60 -8.66 -10.78 15.32
CA GLU A 60 -9.75 -11.66 15.75
C GLU A 60 -9.45 -12.36 17.07
N ALA A 61 -8.18 -12.67 17.36
CA ALA A 61 -7.76 -13.30 18.60
C ALA A 61 -7.82 -12.39 19.84
N VAL A 62 -7.86 -11.06 19.68
CA VAL A 62 -7.96 -10.12 20.81
C VAL A 62 -9.39 -10.12 21.39
N PRO A 63 -9.61 -10.49 22.68
CA PRO A 63 -10.93 -10.40 23.29
C PRO A 63 -11.41 -8.95 23.35
N ALA A 64 -12.65 -8.69 22.92
CA ALA A 64 -13.23 -7.34 23.05
C ALA A 64 -13.65 -7.01 24.49
N ALA A 65 -13.94 -8.05 25.29
CA ALA A 65 -14.32 -7.89 26.68
C ALA A 65 -13.12 -7.38 27.50
N GLY A 66 -13.32 -6.30 28.25
CA GLY A 66 -12.30 -5.70 29.12
C GLY A 66 -11.38 -4.69 28.44
N LEU A 67 -11.60 -4.37 27.16
CA LEU A 67 -10.99 -3.20 26.52
C LEU A 67 -11.65 -1.92 27.02
N ASP A 68 -10.89 -0.84 27.04
CA ASP A 68 -11.47 0.49 27.14
C ASP A 68 -12.17 0.88 25.82
N GLU A 69 -12.83 2.04 25.82
CA GLU A 69 -13.60 2.50 24.66
C GLU A 69 -12.73 2.74 23.42
N GLU A 70 -11.53 3.30 23.60
CA GLU A 70 -10.63 3.65 22.50
C GLU A 70 -10.03 2.40 21.85
N ASP A 71 -9.54 1.45 22.66
CA ASP A 71 -9.06 0.16 22.18
C ASP A 71 -10.21 -0.65 21.55
N GLY A 72 -11.42 -0.58 22.10
CA GLY A 72 -12.60 -1.23 21.55
C GLY A 72 -12.94 -0.72 20.14
N ILE A 73 -12.93 0.60 19.95
CA ILE A 73 -13.14 1.23 18.62
C ILE A 73 -12.02 0.84 17.67
N THR A 74 -10.77 0.98 18.10
CA THR A 74 -9.59 0.67 17.28
C THR A 74 -9.62 -0.78 16.80
N LEU A 75 -9.92 -1.73 17.70
CA LEU A 75 -10.02 -3.14 17.35
C LEU A 75 -11.14 -3.41 16.34
N ALA A 76 -12.30 -2.75 16.48
CA ALA A 76 -13.41 -2.89 15.55
C ALA A 76 -13.03 -2.40 14.14
N VAL A 77 -12.35 -1.25 14.05
CA VAL A 77 -11.85 -0.69 12.78
C VAL A 77 -10.80 -1.62 12.16
N LEU A 78 -9.82 -2.09 12.93
CA LEU A 78 -8.78 -2.99 12.43
C LEU A 78 -9.39 -4.25 11.82
N ARG A 79 -10.30 -4.91 12.54
CA ARG A 79 -10.99 -6.11 12.04
C ARG A 79 -11.73 -5.84 10.74
N ARG A 80 -12.47 -4.72 10.67
CA ARG A 80 -13.24 -4.35 9.48
C ARG A 80 -12.33 -4.12 8.27
N VAL A 81 -11.35 -3.23 8.41
CA VAL A 81 -10.44 -2.84 7.32
C VAL A 81 -9.60 -4.02 6.83
N LEU A 82 -9.10 -4.86 7.73
CA LEU A 82 -8.32 -6.04 7.35
C LEU A 82 -9.18 -7.10 6.65
N ALA A 83 -10.42 -7.31 7.11
CA ALA A 83 -11.36 -8.22 6.44
C ALA A 83 -11.74 -7.72 5.04
N GLU A 84 -12.00 -6.42 4.88
CA GLU A 84 -12.21 -5.79 3.56
C GLU A 84 -10.97 -5.91 2.68
N THR A 85 -9.78 -5.71 3.24
CA THR A 85 -8.53 -5.84 2.49
C THR A 85 -8.39 -7.25 1.94
N VAL A 86 -8.55 -8.28 2.76
CA VAL A 86 -8.48 -9.69 2.33
C VAL A 86 -9.56 -10.01 1.29
N GLU A 87 -10.79 -9.54 1.50
CA GLU A 87 -11.90 -9.74 0.55
C GLU A 87 -11.62 -9.08 -0.80
N SER A 88 -11.07 -7.86 -0.81
CA SER A 88 -10.89 -7.06 -2.01
C SER A 88 -9.98 -7.71 -3.05
N PHE A 89 -9.05 -8.58 -2.62
CA PHE A 89 -8.17 -9.31 -3.52
C PHE A 89 -8.93 -10.20 -4.51
N ARG A 90 -10.17 -10.62 -4.19
CA ARG A 90 -10.99 -11.40 -5.13
C ARG A 90 -11.43 -10.58 -6.35
N HIS A 91 -11.51 -9.25 -6.22
CA HIS A 91 -11.94 -8.34 -7.30
C HIS A 91 -10.81 -7.95 -8.25
N ARG A 92 -9.56 -8.25 -7.87
CA ARG A 92 -8.37 -8.08 -8.72
C ARG A 92 -8.23 -6.67 -9.31
N ALA A 93 -8.40 -5.66 -8.46
CA ALA A 93 -8.33 -4.25 -8.85
C ALA A 93 -7.01 -3.86 -9.55
N TRP A 94 -5.90 -4.53 -9.20
CA TRP A 94 -4.58 -4.33 -9.83
C TRP A 94 -4.58 -4.54 -11.34
N GLU A 95 -5.51 -5.32 -11.89
CA GLU A 95 -5.60 -5.61 -13.32
C GLU A 95 -6.10 -4.41 -14.16
N TRP A 96 -6.57 -3.35 -13.50
CA TRP A 96 -7.06 -2.12 -14.15
C TRP A 96 -6.68 -0.87 -13.34
N ASP A 97 -5.55 -0.92 -12.62
CA ASP A 97 -5.11 0.07 -11.63
C ASP A 97 -4.41 1.30 -12.26
N PHE A 98 -5.15 2.00 -13.11
CA PHE A 98 -4.84 3.38 -13.52
C PHE A 98 -6.12 4.08 -13.99
N ASN A 99 -6.12 5.40 -14.11
CA ASN A 99 -7.10 6.17 -14.87
C ASN A 99 -6.55 7.60 -15.06
N GLN A 100 -7.34 8.52 -15.61
CA GLN A 100 -6.92 9.91 -15.81
C GLN A 100 -6.63 10.72 -14.53
N LEU A 101 -7.02 10.22 -13.36
CA LEU A 101 -6.84 10.86 -12.05
C LEU A 101 -5.91 10.10 -11.11
N SER A 102 -5.61 8.82 -11.35
CA SER A 102 -4.84 7.99 -10.42
C SER A 102 -4.00 6.90 -11.10
N GLY A 103 -3.06 6.36 -10.33
CA GLY A 103 -2.15 5.28 -10.73
C GLY A 103 -0.70 5.76 -10.79
N LEU A 104 0.22 4.83 -11.08
CA LEU A 104 1.67 5.05 -10.97
C LEU A 104 2.18 6.32 -11.69
N HIS A 105 1.59 6.67 -12.82
CA HIS A 105 1.97 7.87 -13.59
C HIS A 105 1.64 9.19 -12.88
N VAL A 106 0.57 9.22 -12.08
CA VAL A 106 0.22 10.35 -11.22
C VAL A 106 1.03 10.29 -9.93
N GLU A 107 1.14 9.10 -9.32
CA GLU A 107 1.91 8.88 -8.08
C GLU A 107 3.36 9.34 -8.22
N LEU A 108 4.05 8.99 -9.32
CA LEU A 108 5.44 9.41 -9.55
C LEU A 108 5.58 10.92 -9.71
N GLN A 109 4.57 11.60 -10.27
CA GLN A 109 4.56 13.05 -10.36
C GLN A 109 4.38 13.68 -8.98
N ASP A 110 3.37 13.23 -8.24
CA ASP A 110 3.03 13.76 -6.91
C ASP A 110 4.16 13.52 -5.91
N LEU A 111 4.88 12.41 -6.05
CA LEU A 111 6.06 12.10 -5.24
C LEU A 111 7.10 13.23 -5.27
N LEU A 112 7.30 13.88 -6.42
CA LEU A 112 8.26 14.98 -6.56
C LEU A 112 7.87 16.21 -5.73
N ALA A 113 6.59 16.37 -5.40
CA ALA A 113 6.10 17.50 -4.60
C ALA A 113 6.40 17.34 -3.10
N PHE A 114 6.56 16.11 -2.61
CA PHE A 114 6.74 15.81 -1.18
C PHE A 114 8.08 15.15 -0.85
N HIS A 115 8.86 14.75 -1.85
CA HIS A 115 10.17 14.14 -1.62
C HIS A 115 11.22 15.18 -1.16
N PRO A 116 11.89 14.97 -0.01
CA PRO A 116 12.89 15.90 0.48
C PRO A 116 14.18 15.83 -0.37
N VAL A 117 14.66 17.00 -0.82
CA VAL A 117 15.88 17.15 -1.64
C VAL A 117 16.85 18.18 -1.05
N ASP A 118 16.70 18.49 0.23
CA ASP A 118 17.50 19.45 1.00
C ASP A 118 18.85 18.88 1.47
N THR A 119 19.07 17.58 1.27
CA THR A 119 20.30 16.87 1.62
C THR A 119 20.82 16.05 0.44
N GLU A 120 22.12 15.76 0.43
CA GLU A 120 22.75 14.88 -0.58
C GLU A 120 22.05 13.51 -0.63
N LYS A 121 21.79 12.91 0.54
CA LYS A 121 21.02 11.66 0.65
C LYS A 121 19.62 11.78 0.02
N GLY A 122 18.90 12.86 0.26
CA GLY A 122 17.56 13.06 -0.33
C GLY A 122 17.61 13.11 -1.85
N VAL A 123 18.64 13.73 -2.42
CA VAL A 123 18.85 13.72 -3.88
C VAL A 123 19.19 12.31 -4.39
N GLU A 124 20.06 11.58 -3.70
CA GLU A 124 20.42 10.19 -4.05
C GLU A 124 19.20 9.25 -3.98
N ASP A 125 18.38 9.37 -2.94
CA ASP A 125 17.14 8.61 -2.76
C ASP A 125 16.15 8.88 -3.92
N LEU A 126 15.99 10.15 -4.32
CA LEU A 126 15.17 10.52 -5.46
C LEU A 126 15.70 9.90 -6.77
N LEU A 127 17.00 9.96 -6.99
CA LEU A 127 17.63 9.34 -8.17
C LEU A 127 17.38 7.83 -8.20
N ALA A 128 17.53 7.14 -7.07
CA ALA A 128 17.23 5.70 -6.97
C ALA A 128 15.77 5.38 -7.33
N ARG A 129 14.81 6.24 -6.94
CA ARG A 129 13.40 6.10 -7.33
C ARG A 129 13.18 6.30 -8.83
N LEU A 130 13.81 7.31 -9.42
CA LEU A 130 13.72 7.56 -10.86
C LEU A 130 14.35 6.41 -11.67
N GLU A 131 15.46 5.86 -11.20
CA GLU A 131 16.10 4.66 -11.78
C GLU A 131 15.21 3.41 -11.66
N ALA A 132 14.41 3.31 -10.59
CA ALA A 132 13.47 2.21 -10.38
C ALA A 132 12.17 2.35 -11.19
N ALA A 133 11.86 3.54 -11.73
CA ALA A 133 10.60 3.78 -12.44
C ALA A 133 10.35 2.84 -13.64
N PRO A 134 11.33 2.52 -14.52
CA PRO A 134 11.14 1.55 -15.59
C PRO A 134 10.69 0.17 -15.09
N ARG A 135 11.22 -0.28 -13.96
CA ARG A 135 10.81 -1.55 -13.33
C ARG A 135 9.38 -1.47 -12.82
N ALA A 136 9.00 -0.39 -12.13
CA ALA A 136 7.64 -0.19 -11.64
C ALA A 136 6.60 -0.15 -12.79
N PHE A 137 6.91 0.52 -13.90
CA PHE A 137 6.06 0.52 -15.09
C PHE A 137 5.98 -0.85 -15.77
N ALA A 138 7.07 -1.62 -15.80
CA ALA A 138 7.07 -2.96 -16.37
C ALA A 138 6.19 -3.92 -15.55
N GLU A 139 6.23 -3.82 -14.21
CA GLU A 139 5.35 -4.59 -13.32
C GLU A 139 3.88 -4.19 -13.50
N LEU A 140 3.57 -2.89 -13.52
CA LEU A 140 2.21 -2.40 -13.80
C LEU A 140 1.71 -2.91 -15.16
N ARG A 141 2.53 -2.83 -16.21
CA ARG A 141 2.16 -3.35 -17.53
C ARG A 141 1.81 -4.84 -17.46
N GLY A 142 2.58 -5.65 -16.73
CA GLY A 142 2.28 -7.06 -16.55
C GLY A 142 0.89 -7.31 -15.95
N ASP A 143 0.53 -6.53 -14.93
CA ASP A 143 -0.79 -6.60 -14.30
C ASP A 143 -1.92 -6.15 -15.25
N LEU A 144 -1.69 -5.12 -16.08
CA LEU A 144 -2.66 -4.67 -17.07
C LEU A 144 -2.83 -5.66 -18.23
N GLU A 145 -1.75 -6.34 -18.64
CA GLU A 145 -1.82 -7.42 -19.62
C GLU A 145 -2.63 -8.62 -19.09
N ASP A 146 -2.53 -8.93 -17.79
CA ASP A 146 -3.42 -9.88 -17.13
C ASP A 146 -4.88 -9.44 -17.16
N GLY A 147 -5.14 -8.14 -16.93
CA GLY A 147 -6.47 -7.55 -17.05
C GLY A 147 -7.07 -7.67 -18.46
N MET A 148 -6.26 -7.39 -19.49
CA MET A 148 -6.67 -7.58 -20.88
C MET A 148 -7.00 -9.04 -21.18
N ARG A 149 -6.20 -10.00 -20.69
CA ARG A 149 -6.47 -11.44 -20.84
C ARG A 149 -7.74 -11.88 -20.13
N SER A 150 -8.07 -11.26 -19.00
CA SER A 150 -9.20 -11.64 -18.15
C SER A 150 -10.49 -10.88 -18.45
N GLY A 151 -10.45 -9.89 -19.34
CA GLY A 151 -11.57 -9.00 -19.65
C GLY A 151 -11.82 -7.92 -18.58
N ARG A 152 -10.89 -7.72 -17.64
CA ARG A 152 -10.93 -6.62 -16.66
C ARG A 152 -10.12 -5.45 -17.17
N VAL A 153 -10.80 -4.54 -17.87
CA VAL A 153 -10.20 -3.32 -18.41
C VAL A 153 -11.05 -2.11 -18.01
N LEU A 154 -10.41 -0.95 -17.92
CA LEU A 154 -11.09 0.32 -17.69
C LEU A 154 -12.10 0.62 -18.80
N PRO A 155 -13.20 1.36 -18.50
CA PRO A 155 -14.05 1.90 -19.53
C PRO A 155 -13.27 2.89 -20.40
N ARG A 156 -13.63 3.00 -21.69
CA ARG A 156 -12.93 3.84 -22.67
C ARG A 156 -12.74 5.29 -22.20
N VAL A 157 -13.75 5.87 -21.54
CA VAL A 157 -13.70 7.24 -21.01
C VAL A 157 -12.58 7.48 -20.00
N ALA A 158 -12.08 6.43 -19.35
CA ALA A 158 -11.08 6.53 -18.29
C ALA A 158 -9.64 6.40 -18.80
N HIS A 159 -9.42 6.03 -20.07
CA HIS A 159 -8.07 5.78 -20.59
C HIS A 159 -7.85 6.22 -22.06
N ALA A 160 -8.92 6.49 -22.80
CA ALA A 160 -8.86 7.00 -24.17
C ALA A 160 -9.33 8.47 -24.22
N ARG A 161 -8.75 9.23 -25.15
CA ARG A 161 -9.15 10.61 -25.46
C ARG A 161 -10.43 10.65 -26.29
#